data_AF-A0A9R1PTN4-F1
#
_entry.id   AF-A0A9R1PTN4-F1
#
_cell.length_a   1.000
_cell.length_b   1.000
_cell.length_c   1.000
_cell.angle_alpha   90.00
_cell.angle_beta   90.00
_cell.angle_gamma   90.00
#
_symmetry.space_group_name_H-M   'P 1'
#
loop_
_entity.id
_entity.type
_entity.pdbx_description
1 polymer ?
#
loop_
_entity_poly.entity_id
_entity_poly.type
_entity_poly.pdbx_seq_one_letter_code
_entity_poly.pdbx_strand_id
1 'polypeptide(L)'
;MLVVSPSCLWFFAERMQAASEMDYRPSRMAVVAKCAEAFIREFFDQNPLSHVGLVTIKDGISHRLTEIGGSPESQINALMGKLECSGDSSLQNALELVNGYLNQIPSYGHKEVLFLYSALNTCDPGDIMETIEKCKKSKVRCSVIGLAAEIFICKHLCEETGGSYTVALDESHFKELLLEHAPPPPAIAEYAAANLIKMGFPQRGAEDLISICSCHKKIKSGAEGYICPRCKVNVCELPTECRTCGLTLVSSPHLARSYHHLFPVTPFDEVANLISMSAVQNATTTSASTVIFTSMRACITAPVARVSAVHLDRDAAIMCIVQVLIPF
;
A
#
# COMPACT_ATOMS: atom_id res chain seq x y z
N MET A 1 16.62 13.92 2.46
CA MET A 1 15.47 13.96 3.37
C MET A 1 14.73 12.65 3.17
N LEU A 2 14.97 11.66 4.04
CA LEU A 2 14.31 10.35 3.96
C LEU A 2 12.88 10.53 4.48
N VAL A 3 11.90 10.62 3.59
CA VAL A 3 10.49 10.41 3.96
C VAL A 3 10.28 8.90 4.07
N VAL A 4 10.88 8.32 5.09
CA VAL A 4 10.40 7.04 5.61
C VAL A 4 9.17 7.43 6.41
N SER A 5 7.97 7.09 5.93
CA SER A 5 6.78 7.23 6.75
C SER A 5 6.62 5.96 7.57
N PRO A 6 7.01 5.95 8.86
CA PRO A 6 6.60 4.86 9.71
C PRO A 6 5.13 5.11 10.03
N SER A 7 4.27 4.26 9.51
CA SER A 7 2.81 4.14 9.75
C SER A 7 1.95 4.69 8.61
N CYS A 8 1.25 3.80 7.91
CA CYS A 8 0.02 4.12 7.20
C CYS A 8 -0.97 3.04 7.65
N LEU A 9 -1.98 3.42 8.42
CA LEU A 9 -2.93 2.48 9.00
C LEU A 9 -4.12 2.34 8.03
N TRP A 10 -4.55 1.12 7.71
CA TRP A 10 -5.58 0.88 6.69
C TRP A 10 -6.82 0.25 7.34
N PHE A 11 -7.99 0.87 7.24
CA PHE A 11 -9.19 0.55 8.02
C PHE A 11 -10.32 -0.07 7.18
N PHE A 12 -10.50 -1.38 7.28
CA PHE A 12 -11.53 -2.09 6.51
C PHE A 12 -12.95 -1.95 7.10
N ALA A 13 -13.61 -0.81 6.85
CA ALA A 13 -14.97 -0.53 7.30
C ALA A 13 -16.07 -1.04 6.35
N GLU A 14 -16.30 -2.35 6.28
CA GLU A 14 -17.41 -2.89 5.50
C GLU A 14 -18.74 -2.85 6.26
N ARG A 15 -19.81 -2.41 5.59
CA ARG A 15 -21.18 -2.78 5.98
C ARG A 15 -21.50 -4.12 5.38
N MET A 16 -21.66 -5.08 6.25
CA MET A 16 -21.52 -6.46 5.87
C MET A 16 -22.80 -7.09 5.28
N GLN A 17 -24.01 -6.57 5.56
CA GLN A 17 -25.23 -7.03 4.87
C GLN A 17 -25.16 -6.76 3.34
N ALA A 18 -24.76 -5.53 2.96
CA ALA A 18 -24.55 -5.15 1.56
C ALA A 18 -23.29 -5.81 0.95
N ALA A 19 -22.35 -6.26 1.78
CA ALA A 19 -21.17 -6.98 1.33
C ALA A 19 -21.48 -8.44 0.92
N SER A 20 -22.64 -8.98 1.33
CA SER A 20 -23.16 -10.27 0.88
C SER A 20 -23.84 -10.21 -0.49
N GLU A 21 -24.08 -9.00 -1.03
CA GLU A 21 -24.64 -8.83 -2.37
C GLU A 21 -23.70 -9.40 -3.44
N MET A 22 -24.29 -9.96 -4.49
CA MET A 22 -23.55 -10.69 -5.52
C MET A 22 -23.31 -9.87 -6.79
N ASP A 23 -23.33 -8.54 -6.68
CA ASP A 23 -22.97 -7.63 -7.77
C ASP A 23 -21.52 -7.87 -8.23
N TYR A 24 -20.68 -8.24 -7.28
CA TYR A 24 -19.35 -8.81 -7.49
C TYR A 24 -19.41 -10.33 -7.27
N ARG A 25 -18.69 -11.11 -8.09
CA ARG A 25 -18.71 -12.58 -8.03
C ARG A 25 -17.49 -13.12 -7.27
N PRO A 26 -17.64 -14.03 -6.29
CA PRO A 26 -18.87 -14.66 -5.80
C PRO A 26 -19.69 -13.79 -4.83
N SER A 27 -19.06 -12.87 -4.11
CA SER A 27 -19.71 -11.85 -3.26
C SER A 27 -18.81 -10.61 -3.16
N ARG A 28 -19.36 -9.44 -2.81
CA ARG A 28 -18.52 -8.22 -2.62
C ARG A 28 -17.42 -8.45 -1.59
N MET A 29 -17.75 -9.03 -0.44
CA MET A 29 -16.77 -9.35 0.62
C MET A 29 -15.62 -10.23 0.11
N ALA A 30 -15.92 -11.26 -0.68
CA ALA A 30 -14.88 -12.15 -1.20
C ALA A 30 -13.96 -11.43 -2.19
N VAL A 31 -14.50 -10.54 -3.02
CA VAL A 31 -13.71 -9.74 -3.96
C VAL A 31 -12.88 -8.68 -3.22
N VAL A 32 -13.48 -7.99 -2.24
CA VAL A 32 -12.79 -7.01 -1.39
C VAL A 32 -11.63 -7.68 -0.66
N ALA A 33 -11.85 -8.83 -0.04
CA ALA A 33 -10.81 -9.56 0.69
C ALA A 33 -9.64 -10.00 -0.22
N LYS A 34 -9.94 -10.45 -1.44
CA LYS A 34 -8.88 -10.81 -2.42
C LYS A 34 -8.10 -9.60 -2.90
N CYS A 35 -8.78 -8.49 -3.20
CA CYS A 35 -8.13 -7.25 -3.61
C CYS A 35 -7.28 -6.68 -2.46
N ALA A 36 -7.79 -6.77 -1.24
CA ALA A 36 -7.10 -6.39 -0.01
C ALA A 36 -5.87 -7.23 0.27
N GLU A 37 -5.92 -8.55 0.06
CA GLU A 37 -4.74 -9.42 0.13
C GLU A 37 -3.65 -8.96 -0.84
N ALA A 38 -4.02 -8.71 -2.11
CA ALA A 38 -3.09 -8.22 -3.12
C ALA A 38 -2.52 -6.85 -2.73
N PHE A 39 -3.37 -5.95 -2.25
CA PHE A 39 -2.97 -4.63 -1.77
C PHE A 39 -2.01 -4.71 -0.58
N ILE A 40 -2.28 -5.53 0.43
CA ILE A 40 -1.40 -5.67 1.59
C ILE A 40 0.00 -6.12 1.15
N ARG A 41 0.10 -7.09 0.23
CA ARG A 41 1.39 -7.54 -0.30
C ARG A 41 2.12 -6.43 -1.06
N GLU A 42 1.44 -5.75 -1.97
CA GLU A 42 2.03 -4.65 -2.75
C GLU A 42 2.43 -3.48 -1.85
N PHE A 43 1.57 -3.13 -0.90
CA PHE A 43 1.79 -2.05 0.06
C PHE A 43 3.06 -2.26 0.87
N PHE A 44 3.29 -3.48 1.38
CA PHE A 44 4.51 -3.81 2.12
C PHE A 44 5.76 -3.94 1.24
N ASP A 45 5.61 -4.21 -0.06
CA ASP A 45 6.73 -4.23 -0.99
C ASP A 45 7.25 -2.80 -1.26
N GLN A 46 6.33 -1.88 -1.58
CA GLN A 46 6.62 -0.46 -1.80
C GLN A 46 7.00 0.26 -0.50
N ASN A 47 6.33 -0.07 0.62
CA ASN A 47 6.49 0.59 1.92
C ASN A 47 6.87 -0.41 3.01
N PRO A 48 8.11 -0.93 3.01
CA PRO A 48 8.50 -1.94 3.99
C PRO A 48 8.47 -1.41 5.43
N LEU A 49 8.63 -0.11 5.66
CA LEU A 49 8.69 0.49 7.00
C LEU A 49 7.32 0.93 7.55
N SER A 50 6.28 0.79 6.75
CA SER A 50 4.92 1.07 7.16
C SER A 50 4.35 -0.06 8.01
N HIS A 51 3.29 0.24 8.76
CA HIS A 51 2.60 -0.72 9.59
C HIS A 51 1.11 -0.68 9.26
N VAL A 52 0.50 -1.83 9.10
CA VAL A 52 -0.93 -1.99 8.79
C VAL A 52 -1.62 -2.63 9.98
N GLY A 53 -2.87 -2.27 10.22
CA GLY A 53 -3.72 -2.87 11.24
C GLY A 53 -5.16 -2.81 10.76
N LEU A 54 -5.87 -3.93 10.88
CA LEU A 54 -7.19 -4.13 10.31
C LEU A 54 -8.26 -3.99 11.39
N VAL A 55 -9.34 -3.32 11.03
CA VAL A 55 -10.53 -3.15 11.87
C VAL A 55 -11.72 -3.41 10.99
N THR A 56 -12.71 -4.12 11.52
CA THR A 56 -14.01 -4.33 10.89
C THR A 56 -15.09 -3.57 11.64
N ILE A 57 -16.17 -3.30 10.94
CA ILE A 57 -17.38 -2.73 11.52
C ILE A 57 -18.49 -3.75 11.32
N LYS A 58 -19.11 -4.20 12.41
CA LYS A 58 -20.14 -5.23 12.39
C LYS A 58 -21.17 -4.93 13.48
N ASP A 59 -22.44 -5.11 13.17
CA ASP A 59 -23.54 -4.94 14.13
C ASP A 59 -23.51 -3.58 14.88
N GLY A 60 -23.13 -2.50 14.19
CA GLY A 60 -23.00 -1.14 14.75
C GLY A 60 -21.76 -0.91 15.62
N ILE A 61 -20.87 -1.89 15.73
CA ILE A 61 -19.68 -1.86 16.59
C ILE A 61 -18.41 -2.02 15.76
N SER A 62 -17.34 -1.32 16.14
CA SER A 62 -16.01 -1.47 15.54
C SER A 62 -15.19 -2.51 16.29
N HIS A 63 -14.67 -3.51 15.58
CA HIS A 63 -13.82 -4.57 16.13
C HIS A 63 -12.43 -4.53 15.52
N ARG A 64 -11.40 -4.55 16.37
CA ARG A 64 -10.02 -4.71 15.92
C ARG A 64 -9.78 -6.17 15.50
N LEU A 65 -9.50 -6.40 14.22
CA LEU A 65 -9.13 -7.72 13.70
C LEU A 65 -7.69 -8.06 14.04
N THR A 66 -6.78 -7.10 13.84
CA THR A 66 -5.34 -7.27 14.04
C THR A 66 -4.72 -6.07 14.73
N GLU A 67 -3.60 -6.30 15.40
CA GLU A 67 -2.79 -5.21 15.91
C GLU A 67 -2.00 -4.55 14.77
N ILE A 68 -1.64 -3.29 14.97
CA ILE A 68 -0.78 -2.54 14.05
C ILE A 68 0.58 -3.25 14.00
N GLY A 69 0.97 -3.71 12.81
CA GLY A 69 2.18 -4.50 12.63
C GLY A 69 2.74 -4.44 11.22
N GLY A 70 3.99 -4.89 11.07
CA GLY A 70 4.72 -4.89 9.80
C GLY A 70 4.72 -6.23 9.06
N SER A 71 3.96 -7.23 9.51
CA SER A 71 3.96 -8.58 8.93
C SER A 71 2.76 -8.76 7.99
N PRO A 72 2.96 -8.90 6.66
CA PRO A 72 1.86 -9.06 5.69
C PRO A 72 1.05 -10.34 5.95
N GLU A 73 1.72 -11.45 6.20
CA GLU A 73 1.08 -12.76 6.40
C GLU A 73 0.17 -12.77 7.64
N SER A 74 0.57 -12.09 8.71
CA SER A 74 -0.30 -11.97 9.90
C SER A 74 -1.58 -11.20 9.60
N GLN A 75 -1.52 -10.19 8.72
CA GLN A 75 -2.68 -9.38 8.34
C GLN A 75 -3.59 -10.17 7.38
N ILE A 76 -3.01 -10.82 6.38
CA ILE A 76 -3.74 -11.62 5.37
C ILE A 76 -4.46 -12.79 6.03
N ASN A 77 -3.79 -13.54 6.91
CA ASN A 77 -4.41 -14.67 7.60
C ASN A 77 -5.59 -14.25 8.48
N ALA A 78 -5.50 -13.08 9.13
CA ALA A 78 -6.58 -12.56 9.95
C ALA A 78 -7.77 -12.05 9.12
N LEU A 79 -7.49 -11.44 7.96
CA LEU A 79 -8.50 -11.00 7.00
C LEU A 79 -9.29 -12.21 6.45
N MET A 80 -8.58 -13.22 5.94
CA MET A 80 -9.20 -14.40 5.34
C MET A 80 -9.92 -15.28 6.37
N GLY A 81 -9.50 -15.24 7.64
CA GLY A 81 -10.10 -16.02 8.72
C GLY A 81 -11.42 -15.47 9.28
N LYS A 82 -11.81 -14.22 8.95
CA LYS A 82 -12.96 -13.53 9.58
C LYS A 82 -13.86 -12.80 8.57
N LEU A 83 -14.31 -13.51 7.54
CA LEU A 83 -15.18 -12.98 6.47
C LEU A 83 -16.69 -12.95 6.84
N GLU A 84 -17.03 -13.05 8.12
CA GLU A 84 -18.44 -13.10 8.53
C GLU A 84 -19.11 -11.74 8.45
N CYS A 85 -20.23 -11.70 7.75
CA CYS A 85 -20.91 -10.48 7.42
C CYS A 85 -22.26 -10.32 8.14
N SER A 86 -22.43 -9.38 9.09
CA SER A 86 -23.76 -8.99 9.57
C SER A 86 -23.87 -7.55 10.09
N GLY A 87 -25.11 -7.07 10.12
CA GLY A 87 -25.50 -5.84 10.82
C GLY A 87 -25.17 -4.54 10.10
N ASP A 88 -25.37 -3.45 10.83
CA ASP A 88 -25.16 -2.09 10.35
C ASP A 88 -23.72 -1.60 10.56
N SER A 89 -23.31 -0.62 9.77
CA SER A 89 -22.01 0.04 9.92
C SER A 89 -22.12 1.32 10.75
N SER A 90 -21.18 1.54 11.68
CA SER A 90 -20.97 2.81 12.39
C SER A 90 -19.59 3.38 12.10
N LEU A 91 -19.52 4.45 11.29
CA LEU A 91 -18.30 5.18 11.00
C LEU A 91 -17.74 5.89 12.24
N GLN A 92 -18.60 6.41 13.11
CA GLN A 92 -18.19 7.10 14.34
C GLN A 92 -17.39 6.16 15.25
N ASN A 93 -17.95 4.98 15.56
CA ASN A 93 -17.27 4.02 16.43
C ASN A 93 -15.94 3.59 15.85
N ALA A 94 -15.88 3.37 14.53
CA ALA A 94 -14.63 3.09 13.85
C ALA A 94 -13.63 4.21 14.02
N LEU A 95 -13.98 5.46 13.67
CA LEU A 95 -13.10 6.63 13.79
C LEU A 95 -12.61 6.86 15.23
N GLU A 96 -13.44 6.63 16.23
CA GLU A 96 -13.05 6.75 17.64
C GLU A 96 -12.02 5.69 18.05
N LEU A 97 -12.26 4.43 17.67
CA LEU A 97 -11.34 3.33 17.90
C LEU A 97 -10.01 3.56 17.15
N VAL A 98 -10.09 3.98 15.89
CA VAL A 98 -8.95 4.36 15.04
C VAL A 98 -8.10 5.43 15.73
N ASN A 99 -8.74 6.52 16.15
CA ASN A 99 -8.08 7.68 16.72
C ASN A 99 -7.38 7.31 18.04
N GLY A 100 -7.98 6.41 18.84
CA GLY A 100 -7.34 5.86 20.04
C GLY A 100 -6.00 5.18 19.76
N TYR A 101 -5.91 4.40 18.68
CA TYR A 101 -4.65 3.75 18.28
C TYR A 101 -3.67 4.72 17.62
N LEU A 102 -4.15 5.56 16.71
CA LEU A 102 -3.32 6.53 15.99
C LEU A 102 -2.71 7.59 16.89
N ASN A 103 -3.31 7.88 18.05
CA ASN A 103 -2.74 8.80 19.04
C ASN A 103 -1.46 8.26 19.71
N GLN A 104 -1.22 6.95 19.66
CA GLN A 104 0.02 6.35 20.16
C GLN A 104 1.19 6.55 19.19
N ILE A 105 0.90 6.88 17.93
CA ILE A 105 1.92 7.08 16.90
C ILE A 105 2.59 8.45 17.11
N PRO A 106 3.94 8.51 17.07
CA PRO A 106 4.68 9.76 17.16
C PRO A 106 4.25 10.80 16.13
N SER A 107 4.47 12.08 16.43
CA SER A 107 4.04 13.20 15.58
C SER A 107 4.67 13.25 14.18
N TYR A 108 5.78 12.54 13.95
CA TYR A 108 6.42 12.39 12.64
C TYR A 108 5.83 11.27 11.79
N GLY A 109 5.03 10.38 12.38
CA GLY A 109 4.36 9.32 11.63
C GLY A 109 3.15 9.90 10.91
N HIS A 110 2.98 9.55 9.64
CA HIS A 110 1.74 9.85 8.96
C HIS A 110 0.63 8.99 9.56
N LYS A 111 -0.56 9.57 9.69
CA LYS A 111 -1.74 8.90 10.24
C LYS A 111 -2.75 8.82 9.12
N GLU A 112 -2.74 7.71 8.43
CA GLU A 112 -3.65 7.47 7.32
C GLU A 112 -4.72 6.46 7.75
N VAL A 113 -5.86 6.54 7.09
CA VAL A 113 -7.03 5.70 7.30
C VAL A 113 -7.68 5.52 5.94
N LEU A 114 -7.68 4.31 5.39
CA LEU A 114 -8.47 3.99 4.20
C LEU A 114 -9.69 3.19 4.59
N PHE A 115 -10.88 3.64 4.23
CA PHE A 115 -12.13 2.91 4.39
C PHE A 115 -12.55 2.21 3.10
N LEU A 116 -12.86 0.91 3.18
CA LEU A 116 -13.52 0.19 2.09
C LEU A 116 -14.99 0.05 2.41
N TYR A 117 -15.81 0.88 1.77
CA TYR A 117 -17.17 1.14 2.21
C TYR A 117 -18.19 0.62 1.22
N SER A 118 -18.94 -0.41 1.61
CA SER A 118 -20.04 -0.97 0.81
C SER A 118 -21.41 -0.40 1.18
N ALA A 119 -21.55 0.23 2.34
CA ALA A 119 -22.84 0.74 2.79
C ALA A 119 -23.31 1.92 1.96
N LEU A 120 -24.61 2.21 2.03
CA LEU A 120 -25.20 3.49 1.61
C LEU A 120 -25.61 4.38 2.78
N ASN A 121 -25.49 3.90 4.01
CA ASN A 121 -25.80 4.64 5.22
C ASN A 121 -24.89 4.20 6.37
N THR A 122 -24.79 5.06 7.38
CA THR A 122 -24.08 4.81 8.64
C THR A 122 -25.07 4.97 9.80
N CYS A 123 -24.94 4.12 10.82
CA CYS A 123 -25.76 4.10 12.03
C CYS A 123 -24.86 4.47 13.21
N ASP A 124 -24.74 5.78 13.47
CA ASP A 124 -23.84 6.32 14.50
C ASP A 124 -24.61 6.76 15.75
N PRO A 125 -24.04 6.59 16.96
CA PRO A 125 -24.71 6.93 18.21
C PRO A 125 -24.80 8.43 18.49
N GLY A 126 -23.90 9.25 17.94
CA GLY A 126 -23.82 10.70 18.16
C GLY A 126 -23.58 11.48 16.87
N ASP A 127 -23.08 12.71 17.01
CA ASP A 127 -22.78 13.57 15.87
C ASP A 127 -21.39 13.23 15.28
N ILE A 128 -21.40 12.66 14.09
CA ILE A 128 -20.19 12.32 13.34
C ILE A 128 -19.35 13.55 12.97
N MET A 129 -19.96 14.74 12.86
CA MET A 129 -19.25 15.96 12.49
C MET A 129 -18.23 16.35 13.55
N GLU A 130 -18.56 16.18 14.85
CA GLU A 130 -17.63 16.39 15.95
C GLU A 130 -16.46 15.39 15.90
N THR A 131 -16.73 14.14 15.52
CA THR A 131 -15.70 13.11 15.35
C THR A 131 -14.78 13.44 14.18
N ILE A 132 -15.31 13.96 13.06
CA ILE A 132 -14.53 14.43 11.91
C ILE A 132 -13.59 15.57 12.35
N GLU A 133 -14.10 16.56 13.08
CA GLU A 133 -13.26 17.62 13.63
C GLU A 133 -12.16 17.09 14.55
N LYS A 134 -12.47 16.09 15.37
CA LYS A 134 -11.50 15.44 16.26
C LYS A 134 -10.40 14.74 15.45
N CYS A 135 -10.75 14.06 14.36
CA CYS A 135 -9.78 13.44 13.44
C CYS A 135 -8.89 14.48 12.77
N LYS A 136 -9.45 15.61 12.33
CA LYS A 136 -8.71 16.75 11.78
C LYS A 136 -7.73 17.33 12.79
N LYS A 137 -8.16 17.54 14.05
CA LYS A 137 -7.30 18.00 15.16
C LYS A 137 -6.16 17.01 15.44
N SER A 138 -6.41 15.71 15.33
CA SER A 138 -5.40 14.64 15.46
C SER A 138 -4.47 14.47 14.25
N LYS A 139 -4.65 15.26 13.17
CA LYS A 139 -3.93 15.16 11.88
C LYS A 139 -4.05 13.78 11.23
N VAL A 140 -5.24 13.17 11.34
CA VAL A 140 -5.54 11.90 10.68
C VAL A 140 -6.11 12.19 9.30
N ARG A 141 -5.52 11.60 8.26
CA ARG A 141 -5.99 11.65 6.87
C ARG A 141 -6.89 10.44 6.60
N CYS A 142 -8.14 10.68 6.23
CA CYS A 142 -9.11 9.62 5.91
C CYS A 142 -9.44 9.62 4.42
N SER A 143 -9.23 8.49 3.76
CA SER A 143 -9.67 8.23 2.38
C SER A 143 -10.72 7.11 2.39
N VAL A 144 -11.62 7.10 1.41
CA VAL A 144 -12.70 6.11 1.34
C VAL A 144 -12.86 5.65 -0.11
N ILE A 145 -12.96 4.33 -0.30
CA ILE A 145 -13.36 3.70 -1.56
C ILE A 145 -14.77 3.14 -1.37
N GLY A 146 -15.75 3.73 -2.04
CA GLY A 146 -17.12 3.25 -2.11
C GLY A 146 -17.30 2.17 -3.17
N LEU A 147 -18.09 1.13 -2.90
CA LEU A 147 -18.39 0.08 -3.89
C LEU A 147 -19.65 0.32 -4.74
N ALA A 148 -20.53 1.24 -4.32
CA ALA A 148 -21.84 1.40 -4.95
C ALA A 148 -22.14 2.86 -5.29
N ALA A 149 -22.29 3.71 -4.27
CA ALA A 149 -22.63 5.11 -4.47
C ALA A 149 -21.83 6.03 -3.55
N GLU A 150 -21.76 7.29 -3.95
CA GLU A 150 -21.17 8.35 -3.15
C GLU A 150 -22.06 8.74 -1.98
N ILE A 151 -21.45 8.90 -0.80
CA ILE A 151 -22.14 9.30 0.43
C ILE A 151 -21.60 10.65 0.87
N PHE A 152 -22.53 11.58 1.11
CA PHE A 152 -22.22 12.94 1.54
C PHE A 152 -21.28 13.00 2.75
N ILE A 153 -21.57 12.22 3.80
CA ILE A 153 -20.77 12.20 5.04
C ILE A 153 -19.35 11.69 4.77
N CYS A 154 -19.19 10.64 3.97
CA CYS A 154 -17.88 10.09 3.64
C CYS A 154 -17.06 11.05 2.76
N LYS A 155 -17.71 11.76 1.83
CA LYS A 155 -17.10 12.81 1.02
C LYS A 155 -16.61 13.95 1.91
N HIS A 156 -17.47 14.45 2.79
CA HIS A 156 -17.14 15.52 3.72
C HIS A 156 -15.97 15.13 4.66
N LEU A 157 -15.96 13.88 5.17
CA LEU A 157 -14.84 13.35 5.94
C LEU A 157 -13.51 13.40 5.17
N CYS A 158 -13.52 13.01 3.89
CA CYS A 158 -12.31 13.02 3.07
C CYS A 158 -11.82 14.45 2.80
N GLU A 159 -12.73 15.37 2.47
CA GLU A 159 -12.44 16.79 2.23
C GLU A 159 -11.86 17.47 3.47
N GLU A 160 -12.44 17.24 4.65
CA GLU A 160 -11.98 17.85 5.91
C GLU A 160 -10.64 17.32 6.41
N THR A 161 -10.32 16.06 6.11
CA THR A 161 -9.08 15.38 6.54
C THR A 161 -7.97 15.38 5.48
N GLY A 162 -8.25 15.87 4.27
CA GLY A 162 -7.28 15.91 3.15
C GLY A 162 -7.04 14.55 2.49
N GLY A 163 -8.00 13.63 2.57
CA GLY A 163 -7.99 12.36 1.83
C GLY A 163 -8.79 12.43 0.53
N SER A 164 -9.07 11.25 -0.04
CA SER A 164 -9.79 11.11 -1.31
C SER A 164 -10.99 10.18 -1.15
N TYR A 165 -12.11 10.54 -1.79
CA TYR A 165 -13.29 9.70 -1.89
C TYR A 165 -13.45 9.23 -3.34
N THR A 166 -13.41 7.92 -3.58
CA THR A 166 -13.58 7.32 -4.91
C THR A 166 -14.67 6.27 -4.90
N VAL A 167 -15.31 6.02 -6.04
CA VAL A 167 -16.36 5.00 -6.19
C VAL A 167 -15.92 4.01 -7.26
N ALA A 168 -15.87 2.73 -6.89
CA ALA A 168 -15.57 1.65 -7.80
C ALA A 168 -16.76 1.35 -8.72
N LEU A 169 -16.45 0.98 -9.96
CA LEU A 169 -17.44 0.65 -10.99
C LEU A 169 -17.50 -0.86 -11.24
N ASP A 170 -16.35 -1.51 -11.23
CA ASP A 170 -16.18 -2.94 -11.40
C ASP A 170 -15.02 -3.48 -10.53
N GLU A 171 -14.73 -4.78 -10.62
CA GLU A 171 -13.68 -5.43 -9.82
C GLU A 171 -12.28 -4.94 -10.19
N SER A 172 -12.02 -4.74 -11.47
CA SER A 172 -10.75 -4.21 -11.98
C SER A 172 -10.49 -2.80 -11.46
N HIS A 173 -11.47 -1.91 -11.60
CA HIS A 173 -11.41 -0.54 -11.15
C HIS A 173 -11.27 -0.46 -9.63
N PHE A 174 -11.98 -1.31 -8.88
CA PHE A 174 -11.78 -1.40 -7.43
C PHE A 174 -10.34 -1.77 -7.07
N LYS A 175 -9.76 -2.76 -7.75
CA LYS A 175 -8.37 -3.17 -7.54
C LYS A 175 -7.40 -2.04 -7.90
N GLU A 176 -7.63 -1.32 -8.99
CA GLU A 176 -6.82 -0.16 -9.40
C GLU A 176 -6.87 0.96 -8.36
N LEU A 177 -8.07 1.35 -7.93
CA LEU A 177 -8.27 2.38 -6.89
C LEU A 177 -7.58 1.99 -5.59
N LEU A 178 -7.64 0.70 -5.21
CA LEU A 178 -6.96 0.22 -4.02
C LEU A 178 -5.44 0.26 -4.16
N LEU A 179 -4.90 -0.06 -5.34
CA LEU A 179 -3.46 -0.02 -5.61
C LEU A 179 -2.91 1.41 -5.79
N GLU A 180 -3.73 2.38 -6.20
CA GLU A 180 -3.36 3.80 -6.23
C GLU A 180 -2.97 4.34 -4.84
N HIS A 181 -3.53 3.71 -3.81
CA HIS A 181 -3.22 3.99 -2.41
C HIS A 181 -1.96 3.27 -1.89
N ALA A 182 -1.32 2.39 -2.67
CA ALA A 182 -0.09 1.74 -2.28
C ALA A 182 1.10 2.71 -2.14
N PRO A 183 1.40 3.62 -3.10
CA PRO A 183 2.47 4.60 -2.91
C PRO A 183 2.14 5.59 -1.79
N PRO A 184 3.15 6.03 -1.00
CA PRO A 184 2.94 6.99 0.06
C PRO A 184 2.53 8.34 -0.56
N PRO A 185 1.46 8.98 -0.08
CA PRO A 185 1.05 10.24 -0.65
C PRO A 185 2.03 11.37 -0.29
N PRO A 186 2.06 12.46 -1.07
CA PRO A 186 2.94 13.58 -0.79
C PRO A 186 2.60 14.20 0.56
N ALA A 187 3.61 14.32 1.42
CA ALA A 187 3.47 14.97 2.72
C ALA A 187 3.16 16.46 2.53
N ILE A 188 2.11 16.96 3.19
CA ILE A 188 1.83 18.39 3.26
C ILE A 188 2.95 19.04 4.08
N ALA A 189 3.67 19.99 3.48
CA ALA A 189 4.90 20.56 4.05
C ALA A 189 4.71 21.16 5.45
N GLU A 190 3.51 21.66 5.78
CA GLU A 190 3.16 22.22 7.09
C GLU A 190 3.13 21.17 8.22
N TYR A 191 2.94 19.90 7.89
CA TYR A 191 2.86 18.80 8.86
C TYR A 191 4.11 17.91 8.88
N ALA A 192 5.01 18.08 7.91
CA ALA A 192 6.22 17.29 7.74
C ALA A 192 7.40 17.83 8.58
N ALA A 193 7.31 17.75 9.91
CA ALA A 193 8.45 18.05 10.77
C ALA A 193 9.53 16.97 10.60
N ALA A 194 10.67 17.33 10.01
CA ALA A 194 11.78 16.42 9.80
C ALA A 194 12.38 15.97 11.15
N ASN A 195 12.17 14.71 11.50
CA ASN A 195 12.73 14.10 12.71
C ASN A 195 13.74 13.02 12.37
N LEU A 196 14.86 13.00 13.11
CA LEU A 196 15.90 11.99 12.94
C LEU A 196 15.60 10.79 13.84
N ILE A 197 15.34 9.63 13.23
CA ILE A 197 15.06 8.39 13.93
C ILE A 197 16.31 7.52 13.95
N LYS A 198 16.66 6.97 15.12
CA LYS A 198 17.74 5.98 15.24
C LYS A 198 17.23 4.63 14.75
N MET A 199 17.87 4.09 13.71
CA MET A 199 17.59 2.75 13.19
C MET A 199 18.77 1.80 13.44
N GLY A 200 18.48 0.50 13.56
CA GLY A 200 19.46 -0.57 13.67
C GLY A 200 19.46 -1.46 12.45
N PHE A 201 20.65 -1.81 11.95
CA PHE A 201 20.85 -2.79 10.88
C PHE A 201 21.34 -4.10 11.50
N PRO A 202 20.44 -5.05 11.77
CA PRO A 202 20.84 -6.32 12.37
C PRO A 202 21.50 -7.22 11.31
N GLN A 203 22.39 -8.08 11.78
CA GLN A 203 23.01 -9.13 10.97
C GLN A 203 22.33 -10.47 11.27
N ARG A 204 22.34 -11.38 10.30
CA ARG A 204 21.89 -12.76 10.53
C ARG A 204 22.84 -13.45 11.52
N GLY A 205 22.28 -14.24 12.42
CA GLY A 205 23.08 -15.04 13.36
C GLY A 205 23.79 -16.20 12.66
N ALA A 206 24.83 -16.73 13.30
CA ALA A 206 25.49 -17.95 12.83
C ALA A 206 24.54 -19.15 12.94
N GLU A 207 24.67 -20.11 12.02
CA GLU A 207 23.85 -21.33 11.96
C GLU A 207 23.89 -22.16 13.25
N ASP A 208 25.05 -22.22 13.90
CA ASP A 208 25.28 -23.04 15.10
C ASP A 208 24.67 -22.47 16.40
N LEU A 209 24.15 -21.24 16.38
CA LEU A 209 23.63 -20.57 17.57
C LEU A 209 22.13 -20.81 17.74
N ILE A 210 21.73 -21.57 18.74
CA ILE A 210 20.31 -21.72 19.10
C ILE A 210 19.92 -20.57 20.02
N SER A 211 18.87 -19.82 19.66
CA SER A 211 18.38 -18.73 20.50
C SER A 211 16.85 -18.66 20.52
N ILE A 212 16.32 -18.14 21.63
CA ILE A 212 14.88 -17.93 21.78
C ILE A 212 14.56 -16.58 21.15
N CYS A 213 13.67 -16.57 20.16
CA CYS A 213 13.20 -15.34 19.54
C CYS A 213 12.42 -14.50 20.57
N SER A 214 12.79 -13.24 20.74
CA SER A 214 12.10 -12.33 21.67
C SER A 214 10.67 -11.99 21.26
N CYS A 215 10.31 -12.17 19.98
CA CYS A 215 8.97 -11.85 19.47
C CYS A 215 7.94 -12.94 19.81
N HIS A 216 8.29 -14.22 19.62
CA HIS A 216 7.34 -15.34 19.75
C HIS A 216 7.69 -16.32 20.86
N LYS A 217 8.82 -16.10 21.57
CA LYS A 217 9.37 -17.03 22.58
C LYS A 217 9.54 -18.47 22.04
N LYS A 218 9.66 -18.61 20.72
CA LYS A 218 9.94 -19.87 20.03
C LYS A 218 11.45 -20.01 19.84
N ILE A 219 11.95 -21.23 19.97
CA ILE A 219 13.33 -21.58 19.68
C ILE A 219 13.52 -21.48 18.17
N LYS A 220 14.50 -20.71 17.73
CA LYS A 220 14.93 -20.64 16.33
C LYS A 220 16.44 -20.83 16.25
N SER A 221 16.89 -21.46 15.16
CA SER A 221 18.30 -21.49 14.80
C SER A 221 18.76 -20.07 14.44
N GLY A 222 20.02 -19.73 14.72
CA GLY A 222 20.55 -18.38 14.57
C GLY A 222 20.50 -17.86 13.13
N ALA A 223 20.53 -18.77 12.16
CA ALA A 223 20.35 -18.46 10.74
C ALA A 223 18.93 -18.06 10.34
N GLU A 224 17.92 -18.41 11.15
CA GLU A 224 16.51 -18.07 10.92
C GLU A 224 16.09 -16.75 11.60
N GLY A 225 17.07 -15.99 12.09
CA GLY A 225 16.83 -14.76 12.83
C GLY A 225 17.91 -13.69 12.65
N TYR A 226 17.60 -12.52 13.18
CA TYR A 226 18.39 -11.30 13.09
C TYR A 226 18.79 -10.84 14.49
N ILE A 227 20.07 -10.54 14.68
CA ILE A 227 20.60 -10.11 15.98
C ILE A 227 20.53 -8.58 16.09
N CYS A 228 19.81 -8.09 17.10
CA CYS A 228 19.72 -6.66 17.38
C CYS A 228 21.12 -6.08 17.68
N PRO A 229 21.56 -5.00 17.00
CA PRO A 229 22.91 -4.46 17.21
C PRO A 229 23.11 -3.87 18.62
N ARG A 230 22.04 -3.41 19.27
CA ARG A 230 22.09 -2.74 20.58
C ARG A 230 22.03 -3.71 21.76
N CYS A 231 21.02 -4.58 21.81
CA CYS A 231 20.81 -5.48 22.94
C CYS A 231 21.13 -6.95 22.65
N LYS A 232 21.57 -7.27 21.43
CA LYS A 232 21.99 -8.62 20.98
C LYS A 232 20.90 -9.70 21.07
N VAL A 233 19.64 -9.32 21.27
CA VAL A 233 18.51 -10.27 21.24
C VAL A 233 18.22 -10.72 19.81
N ASN A 234 17.72 -11.94 19.66
CA ASN A 234 17.35 -12.50 18.37
C ASN A 234 15.89 -12.15 18.02
N VAL A 235 15.68 -11.75 16.78
CA VAL A 235 14.42 -11.28 16.21
C VAL A 235 14.10 -12.09 14.95
N CYS A 236 12.86 -12.52 14.76
CA CYS A 236 12.51 -13.44 13.68
C CYS A 236 12.39 -12.79 12.30
N GLU A 237 11.89 -11.57 12.23
CA GLU A 237 11.49 -10.92 10.97
C GLU A 237 11.88 -9.45 11.00
N LEU A 238 12.10 -8.89 9.80
CA LEU A 238 12.36 -7.47 9.60
C LEU A 238 11.37 -6.95 8.55
N PRO A 239 10.99 -5.68 8.63
CA PRO A 239 11.35 -4.71 9.65
C PRO A 239 10.48 -4.85 10.92
N THR A 240 11.06 -4.58 12.08
CA THR A 240 10.32 -4.65 13.35
C THR A 240 10.99 -3.82 14.44
N GLU A 241 10.24 -3.47 15.48
CA GLU A 241 10.78 -2.82 16.67
C GLU A 241 11.28 -3.87 17.69
N CYS A 242 12.51 -3.69 18.17
CA CYS A 242 13.08 -4.58 19.16
C CYS A 242 12.39 -4.45 20.53
N ARG A 243 11.60 -5.46 20.93
CA ARG A 243 10.85 -5.48 22.20
C ARG A 243 11.68 -5.23 23.47
N THR A 244 12.98 -5.50 23.45
CA THR A 244 13.88 -5.29 24.59
C THR A 244 14.46 -3.87 24.68
N CYS A 245 14.74 -3.21 23.57
CA CYS A 245 15.46 -1.92 23.57
C CYS A 245 14.79 -0.78 22.80
N GLY A 246 13.63 -1.04 22.18
CA GLY A 246 12.84 -0.07 21.41
C GLY A 246 13.50 0.42 20.12
N LEU A 247 14.59 -0.22 19.67
CA LEU A 247 15.26 0.18 18.43
C LEU A 247 14.53 -0.41 17.22
N THR A 248 14.16 0.43 16.26
CA THR A 248 13.61 -0.01 14.97
C THR A 248 14.70 -0.73 14.17
N LEU A 249 14.46 -1.99 13.84
CA LEU A 249 15.37 -2.84 13.09
C LEU A 249 14.93 -2.94 11.63
N VAL A 250 15.84 -2.61 10.72
CA VAL A 250 15.57 -2.55 9.28
C VAL A 250 16.75 -3.16 8.52
N SER A 251 16.47 -3.69 7.32
CA SER A 251 17.51 -4.16 6.41
C SER A 251 17.83 -3.06 5.39
N SER A 252 19.04 -3.05 4.83
CA SER A 252 19.39 -2.11 3.76
C SER A 252 18.47 -2.22 2.53
N PRO A 253 18.05 -3.43 2.09
CA PRO A 253 17.06 -3.58 1.03
C PRO A 253 15.71 -2.91 1.31
N HIS A 254 15.25 -2.88 2.57
CA HIS A 254 13.98 -2.22 2.92
C HIS A 254 14.07 -0.71 2.70
N LEU A 255 15.17 -0.09 3.10
CA LEU A 255 15.37 1.32 2.80
C LEU A 255 15.50 1.56 1.30
N ALA A 256 16.23 0.69 0.59
CA ALA A 256 16.47 0.79 -0.85
C ALA A 256 15.16 0.84 -1.65
N ARG A 257 14.15 0.03 -1.31
CA ARG A 257 12.86 0.02 -2.02
C ARG A 257 12.13 1.35 -1.93
N SER A 258 12.18 2.03 -0.79
CA SER A 258 11.54 3.34 -0.62
C SER A 258 12.25 4.48 -1.37
N TYR A 259 13.45 4.28 -1.96
CA TYR A 259 14.13 5.33 -2.72
C TYR A 259 13.38 5.72 -3.99
N HIS A 260 12.60 4.81 -4.60
CA HIS A 260 11.85 5.10 -5.83
C HIS A 260 10.81 6.22 -5.64
N HIS A 261 10.26 6.36 -4.44
CA HIS A 261 9.35 7.45 -4.09
C HIS A 261 10.06 8.78 -3.80
N LEU A 262 11.33 8.72 -3.37
CA LEU A 262 12.13 9.92 -3.08
C LEU A 262 12.68 10.56 -4.37
N PHE A 263 12.91 9.76 -5.39
CA PHE A 263 13.44 10.18 -6.68
C PHE A 263 12.61 9.56 -7.82
N PRO A 264 11.41 10.12 -8.09
CA PRO A 264 10.55 9.58 -9.14
C PRO A 264 11.22 9.70 -10.50
N VAL A 265 10.99 8.70 -11.35
CA VAL A 265 11.48 8.71 -12.73
C VAL A 265 10.65 9.70 -13.53
N THR A 266 11.31 10.50 -14.37
CA THR A 266 10.62 11.42 -15.28
C THR A 266 9.77 10.63 -16.27
N PRO A 267 8.53 11.03 -16.53
CA PRO A 267 7.73 10.44 -17.59
C PRO A 267 8.47 10.44 -18.91
N PHE A 268 8.20 9.42 -19.69
CA PHE A 268 8.75 9.28 -21.02
C PHE A 268 8.05 10.22 -22.00
N ASP A 269 8.83 10.83 -22.90
CA ASP A 269 8.28 11.61 -23.99
C ASP A 269 7.67 10.68 -25.05
N GLU A 270 6.37 10.81 -25.27
CA GLU A 270 5.68 10.12 -26.36
C GLU A 270 6.14 10.70 -27.70
N VAL A 271 6.95 9.94 -28.44
CA VAL A 271 7.30 10.31 -29.80
C VAL A 271 6.21 9.80 -30.73
N ALA A 272 5.41 10.71 -31.27
CA ALA A 272 4.47 10.39 -32.34
C ALA A 272 5.25 9.75 -33.50
N ASN A 273 4.83 8.56 -33.93
CA ASN A 273 5.37 7.92 -35.13
C ASN A 273 5.12 8.83 -36.33
N LEU A 274 6.12 9.61 -36.72
CA LEU A 274 6.19 10.22 -38.04
C LEU A 274 6.38 9.08 -39.04
N ILE A 275 5.28 8.49 -39.49
CA ILE A 275 5.21 7.88 -40.81
C ILE A 275 5.31 9.04 -41.81
N SER A 276 6.52 9.56 -42.01
CA SER A 276 6.87 10.26 -43.25
C SER A 276 7.80 9.35 -44.03
N MET A 277 7.20 8.59 -44.95
CA MET A 277 7.95 8.09 -46.09
C MET A 277 8.70 9.25 -46.75
N SER A 278 9.90 8.96 -47.24
CA SER A 278 10.79 9.80 -48.05
C SER A 278 11.60 10.89 -47.33
N ALA A 279 12.78 10.51 -46.83
CA ALA A 279 14.04 11.15 -47.22
C ALA A 279 15.20 10.28 -46.73
N VAL A 280 15.79 9.53 -47.66
CA VAL A 280 17.17 9.07 -47.52
C VAL A 280 18.04 10.32 -47.45
N GLN A 281 18.65 10.59 -46.29
CA GLN A 281 19.89 11.38 -46.24
C GLN A 281 20.62 11.14 -44.92
N ASN A 282 21.65 10.30 -45.03
CA ASN A 282 22.94 10.35 -44.34
C ASN A 282 22.98 10.88 -42.90
N ALA A 283 22.96 9.96 -41.95
CA ALA A 283 23.69 10.11 -40.70
C ALA A 283 24.49 8.82 -40.45
N THR A 284 25.74 8.85 -40.87
CA THR A 284 26.79 7.96 -40.34
C THR A 284 26.95 8.22 -38.85
N THR A 285 27.25 7.16 -38.11
CA THR A 285 27.64 7.11 -36.68
C THR A 285 26.50 6.82 -35.71
N THR A 286 26.20 5.54 -35.50
CA THR A 286 26.19 4.85 -34.18
C THR A 286 25.59 3.45 -34.34
N SER A 287 26.06 2.51 -33.53
CA SER A 287 25.79 1.07 -33.61
C SER A 287 24.30 0.72 -33.52
N ALA A 288 23.66 0.54 -34.68
CA ALA A 288 22.28 0.09 -34.78
C ALA A 288 22.19 -1.44 -34.76
N SER A 289 21.83 -2.02 -33.62
CA SER A 289 21.23 -3.36 -33.59
C SER A 289 19.80 -3.24 -34.10
N THR A 290 19.61 -3.43 -35.41
CA THR A 290 18.29 -3.48 -36.04
C THR A 290 17.69 -4.86 -35.76
N VAL A 291 16.75 -4.95 -34.82
CA VAL A 291 15.98 -6.19 -34.60
C VAL A 291 14.76 -6.15 -35.52
N ILE A 292 14.83 -6.90 -36.63
CA ILE A 292 13.70 -7.14 -37.53
C ILE A 292 13.00 -8.42 -37.07
N PHE A 293 11.79 -8.32 -36.52
CA PHE A 293 10.95 -9.49 -36.28
C PHE A 293 10.12 -9.83 -37.52
N THR A 294 10.53 -10.86 -38.26
CA THR A 294 9.66 -11.53 -39.24
C THR A 294 8.92 -12.67 -38.53
N SER A 295 7.72 -12.41 -38.02
CA SER A 295 6.80 -13.48 -37.65
C SER A 295 6.08 -13.97 -38.91
N MET A 296 6.34 -15.23 -39.30
CA MET A 296 5.55 -15.88 -40.34
C MET A 296 4.14 -16.16 -39.79
N ARG A 297 3.15 -15.52 -40.44
CA ARG A 297 1.68 -15.66 -40.37
C ARG A 297 0.97 -14.75 -39.37
N ALA A 298 0.01 -14.02 -39.95
CA ALA A 298 -0.96 -13.07 -39.40
C ALA A 298 -0.42 -11.64 -39.14
N CYS A 299 -0.72 -10.74 -40.08
CA CYS A 299 -0.64 -9.29 -39.90
C CYS A 299 -1.61 -8.85 -38.80
N ILE A 300 -1.08 -8.46 -37.65
CA ILE A 300 -1.72 -7.47 -36.79
C ILE A 300 -0.69 -6.38 -36.57
N THR A 301 -0.96 -5.19 -37.12
CA THR A 301 -0.20 -3.98 -36.86
C THR A 301 -0.43 -3.56 -35.41
N ALA A 302 0.50 -3.92 -34.52
CA ALA A 302 0.56 -3.32 -33.18
C ALA A 302 1.39 -2.01 -33.28
N PRO A 303 0.93 -0.89 -32.71
CA PRO A 303 1.73 0.34 -32.70
C PRO A 303 2.97 0.13 -31.82
N VAL A 304 4.14 0.20 -32.42
CA VAL A 304 5.42 0.29 -31.69
C VAL A 304 5.62 1.75 -31.35
N ALA A 305 5.53 2.11 -30.07
CA ALA A 305 5.87 3.45 -29.59
C ALA A 305 7.38 3.49 -29.30
N ARG A 306 8.08 4.42 -29.95
CA ARG A 306 9.48 4.74 -29.65
C ARG A 306 9.48 5.77 -28.53
N VAL A 307 10.33 5.58 -27.53
CA VAL A 307 10.41 6.42 -26.35
C VAL A 307 11.86 6.79 -26.11
N SER A 308 12.13 8.07 -25.91
CA SER A 308 13.48 8.60 -25.67
C SER A 308 13.62 8.98 -24.19
N ALA A 309 14.76 8.67 -23.56
CA ALA A 309 15.05 9.07 -22.18
C ALA A 309 15.92 10.32 -22.17
N VAL A 310 15.45 11.42 -21.57
CA VAL A 310 16.10 12.75 -21.61
C VAL A 310 17.37 12.85 -20.74
N HIS A 311 17.71 11.83 -19.95
CA HIS A 311 18.85 11.86 -19.01
C HIS A 311 19.81 10.67 -19.05
N LEU A 312 19.66 9.77 -20.02
CA LEU A 312 20.76 8.91 -20.43
C LEU A 312 20.92 9.08 -21.93
N ASP A 313 22.14 9.39 -22.36
CA ASP A 313 22.61 9.39 -23.74
C ASP A 313 22.65 7.94 -24.28
N ARG A 314 21.52 7.22 -24.12
CA ARG A 314 21.29 5.83 -24.46
C ARG A 314 19.83 5.71 -24.92
N ASP A 315 19.66 5.50 -26.21
CA ASP A 315 18.40 5.06 -26.81
C ASP A 315 17.99 3.71 -26.20
N ALA A 316 17.16 3.76 -25.15
CA ALA A 316 16.54 2.58 -24.58
C ALA A 316 15.30 2.23 -25.42
N ALA A 317 15.47 1.31 -26.38
CA ALA A 317 14.32 0.68 -27.02
C ALA A 317 13.49 -0.04 -25.94
N ILE A 318 12.21 0.31 -25.81
CA ILE A 318 11.27 -0.40 -24.94
C ILE A 318 11.06 -1.81 -25.51
N MET A 319 11.90 -2.71 -25.04
CA MET A 319 11.63 -4.13 -24.91
C MET A 319 11.74 -4.50 -23.43
N CYS A 320 11.24 -3.64 -22.54
CA CYS A 320 10.82 -4.10 -21.21
C CYS A 320 9.44 -4.71 -21.39
N ILE A 321 9.46 -5.99 -21.76
CA ILE A 321 8.31 -6.88 -21.80
C ILE A 321 7.59 -6.72 -20.44
N VAL A 322 6.49 -5.97 -20.40
CA VAL A 322 5.43 -6.23 -19.44
C VAL A 322 4.94 -7.62 -19.84
N GLN A 323 5.47 -8.64 -19.19
CA GLN A 323 5.09 -10.01 -19.43
C GLN A 323 3.68 -10.17 -18.88
N VAL A 324 2.70 -9.72 -19.67
CA VAL A 324 1.32 -10.17 -19.57
C VAL A 324 1.41 -11.65 -19.93
N LEU A 325 1.62 -12.49 -18.90
CA LEU A 325 1.27 -13.89 -18.94
C LEU A 325 -0.22 -13.92 -19.27
N ILE A 326 -0.55 -14.04 -20.55
CA ILE A 326 -1.84 -14.53 -21.01
C ILE A 326 -1.79 -16.02 -20.69
N PRO A 327 -2.53 -16.54 -19.68
CA PRO A 327 -2.63 -17.97 -19.50
C PRO A 327 -3.50 -18.50 -20.64
N PHE A 328 -2.97 -19.49 -21.37
CA PHE A 328 -3.79 -20.43 -22.13
C PHE A 328 -4.53 -21.36 -21.18
#